data_AF-A0A817GJS1-F1
#
_entry.id   AF-A0A817GJS1-F1
#
_cell.length_a   1.000
_cell.length_b   1.000
_cell.length_c   1.000
_cell.angle_alpha   90.00
_cell.angle_beta   90.00
_cell.angle_gamma   90.00
#
_symmetry.space_group_name_H-M   'P 1'
#
loop_
_entity.id
_entity.type
_entity.pdbx_description
1 polymer ?
#
loop_
_entity_poly.entity_id
_entity_poly.type
_entity_poly.pdbx_seq_one_letter_code
_entity_poly.pdbx_strand_id
1 'polypeptide(L)'
;MAGRVTRGSKETDFEYLQKDKPAVKKFAWVMGDDGLSLFLEKSNLEALRSIGCEDKWIRRKLENGEHFRLGIFYRSPECVLATWDGILSLIDAYYPKSISMKVHRHENALKEMDFNVIEAHARLSYLRGASYFDINELAVDGNSSDPRFMSEERFLECEGTLEESRGFLYHRLGLSKLFDGSGFTKDSSGRLCVREYLQPNMPIRDIPGFRYLDLPIDTTDLMPDS
;
A
#
# COMPACT_ATOMS: atom_id res chain seq x y z
N MET A 1 6.64 3.20 18.92
CA MET A 1 6.74 1.92 18.18
C MET A 1 5.89 2.00 16.92
N ALA A 2 6.13 1.10 15.96
CA ALA A 2 5.27 0.86 14.81
C ALA A 2 5.14 -0.64 14.52
N GLY A 3 4.10 -0.97 13.77
CA GLY A 3 3.80 -2.32 13.30
C GLY A 3 3.72 -2.38 11.78
N ARG A 4 4.10 -3.53 11.21
CA ARG A 4 3.89 -3.83 9.78
C ARG A 4 3.47 -5.27 9.63
N VAL A 5 2.30 -5.51 9.05
CA VAL A 5 1.93 -6.85 8.60
C VAL A 5 2.61 -7.11 7.26
N THR A 6 3.49 -8.11 7.21
CA THR A 6 4.12 -8.58 5.98
C THR A 6 3.53 -9.92 5.60
N ARG A 7 3.44 -10.18 4.29
CA ARG A 7 2.99 -11.45 3.72
C ARG A 7 4.07 -12.05 2.85
N GLY A 8 4.18 -13.38 2.85
CA GLY A 8 5.20 -14.10 2.09
C GLY A 8 4.99 -15.61 2.12
N SER A 9 5.63 -16.33 1.21
CA SER A 9 5.59 -17.81 1.15
C SER A 9 6.93 -18.46 1.49
N LYS A 10 8.00 -17.67 1.56
CA LYS A 10 9.38 -18.11 1.86
C LYS A 10 10.07 -17.08 2.75
N GLU A 11 11.09 -17.50 3.51
CA GLU A 11 11.79 -16.62 4.46
C GLU A 11 12.35 -15.34 3.81
N THR A 12 12.82 -15.41 2.56
CA THR A 12 13.35 -14.23 1.85
C THR A 12 12.30 -13.15 1.62
N ASP A 13 11.00 -13.48 1.63
CA ASP A 13 9.92 -12.51 1.49
C ASP A 13 9.77 -11.63 2.75
N PHE A 14 10.39 -12.02 3.87
CA PHE A 14 10.35 -11.33 5.16
C PHE A 14 11.68 -10.62 5.48
N GLU A 15 12.61 -10.53 4.53
CA GLU A 15 13.89 -9.83 4.75
C GLU A 15 13.77 -8.30 4.77
N TYR A 16 12.64 -7.76 4.30
CA TYR A 16 12.34 -6.33 4.20
C TYR A 16 10.96 -6.03 4.81
N LEU A 17 10.73 -4.78 5.25
CA LEU A 17 9.41 -4.35 5.77
C LEU A 17 8.25 -4.62 4.80
N GLN A 18 8.53 -4.54 3.51
CA GLN A 18 7.60 -4.94 2.47
C GLN A 18 8.29 -5.93 1.53
N LYS A 19 7.61 -7.05 1.29
CA LYS A 19 8.06 -8.16 0.43
C LYS A 19 8.58 -7.68 -0.93
N ASP A 20 7.84 -6.78 -1.57
CA ASP A 20 8.27 -6.19 -2.84
C ASP A 20 9.48 -5.29 -2.57
N LYS A 21 10.65 -5.67 -3.08
CA LYS A 21 11.95 -5.07 -2.74
C LYS A 21 11.97 -3.55 -2.92
N PRO A 22 12.86 -2.80 -2.23
CA PRO A 22 12.92 -1.33 -2.27
C PRO A 22 13.08 -0.72 -3.67
N ALA A 23 13.74 -1.43 -4.59
CA ALA A 23 13.85 -1.02 -5.99
C ALA A 23 12.48 -0.94 -6.70
N VAL A 24 11.49 -1.67 -6.20
CA VAL A 24 10.12 -1.73 -6.73
C VAL A 24 9.14 -0.97 -5.82
N LYS A 25 9.20 -1.18 -4.51
CA LYS A 25 8.36 -0.46 -3.56
C LYS A 25 9.25 0.21 -2.53
N LYS A 26 9.51 1.51 -2.74
CA LYS A 26 10.42 2.33 -1.92
C LYS A 26 9.94 2.49 -0.48
N PHE A 27 8.64 2.29 -0.22
CA PHE A 27 8.02 2.48 1.08
C PHE A 27 7.21 1.27 1.51
N ALA A 28 7.01 1.15 2.81
CA ALA A 28 6.12 0.19 3.45
C ALA A 28 5.05 0.92 4.28
N TRP A 29 3.81 0.44 4.18
CA TRP A 29 2.69 0.90 5.00
C TRP A 29 2.77 0.35 6.41
N VAL A 30 2.95 1.22 7.39
CA VAL A 30 3.12 0.86 8.80
C VAL A 30 2.02 1.49 9.64
N MET A 31 1.70 0.86 10.76
CA MET A 31 0.71 1.33 11.73
C MET A 31 1.40 1.86 12.99
N GLY A 32 0.71 2.75 13.69
CA GLY A 32 1.13 3.26 14.98
C GLY A 32 0.96 2.26 16.12
N ASP A 33 1.13 2.79 17.34
CA ASP A 33 0.78 2.13 18.59
C ASP A 33 -0.70 1.75 18.67
N ASP A 34 -1.57 2.64 18.20
CA ASP A 34 -3.01 2.40 18.04
C ASP A 34 -3.33 1.18 17.16
N GLY A 35 -2.62 1.02 16.04
CA GLY A 35 -2.75 -0.16 15.18
C GLY A 35 -2.22 -1.45 15.81
N LEU A 36 -1.10 -1.36 16.54
CA LEU A 36 -0.53 -2.51 17.24
C LEU A 36 -1.47 -3.05 18.33
N SER A 37 -2.17 -2.17 19.06
CA SER A 37 -3.13 -2.57 20.09
C SER A 37 -4.27 -3.44 19.56
N LEU A 38 -4.65 -3.27 18.28
CA LEU A 38 -5.69 -4.11 17.66
C LEU A 38 -5.36 -5.60 17.69
N PHE A 39 -4.07 -5.97 17.58
CA PHE A 39 -3.62 -7.36 17.61
C PHE A 39 -3.61 -7.96 19.02
N LEU A 40 -3.84 -7.14 20.05
CA LEU A 40 -4.06 -7.60 21.43
C LEU A 40 -5.55 -7.71 21.77
N GLU A 41 -6.39 -6.90 21.10
CA GLU A 41 -7.80 -6.72 21.44
C GLU A 41 -8.75 -7.52 20.55
N LYS A 42 -8.33 -7.85 19.33
CA LYS A 42 -9.16 -8.47 18.30
C LYS A 42 -8.54 -9.75 17.75
N SER A 43 -9.30 -10.50 16.96
CA SER A 43 -8.71 -11.57 16.16
C SER A 43 -7.73 -11.01 15.12
N ASN A 44 -6.76 -11.82 14.69
CA ASN A 44 -5.80 -11.41 13.65
C ASN A 44 -6.51 -10.95 12.37
N LEU A 45 -7.60 -11.62 11.97
CA LEU A 45 -8.37 -11.25 10.78
C LEU A 45 -9.07 -9.89 10.96
N GLU A 46 -9.69 -9.64 12.11
CA GLU A 46 -10.32 -8.36 12.41
C GLU A 46 -9.30 -7.21 12.48
N ALA A 47 -8.11 -7.48 13.03
CA ALA A 47 -7.00 -6.54 13.02
C ALA A 47 -6.54 -6.23 11.59
N LEU A 48 -6.40 -7.25 10.72
CA LEU A 48 -6.09 -7.07 9.29
C LEU A 48 -7.12 -6.19 8.56
N ARG A 49 -8.42 -6.45 8.78
CA ARG A 49 -9.50 -5.62 8.22
C ARG A 49 -9.39 -4.17 8.67
N SER A 50 -9.12 -3.96 9.96
CA SER A 50 -8.99 -2.62 10.57
C SER A 50 -7.79 -1.82 10.02
N ILE A 51 -6.78 -2.50 9.48
CA ILE A 51 -5.62 -1.86 8.82
C ILE A 51 -5.75 -1.83 7.29
N GLY A 52 -6.96 -2.03 6.76
CA GLY A 52 -7.26 -1.86 5.32
C GLY A 52 -6.96 -3.08 4.44
N CYS A 53 -6.76 -4.27 5.01
CA CYS A 53 -6.68 -5.51 4.23
C CYS A 53 -8.08 -6.05 3.92
N GLU A 54 -8.48 -6.03 2.65
CA GLU A 54 -9.78 -6.56 2.20
C GLU A 54 -9.79 -8.11 2.21
N ASP A 55 -10.91 -8.73 2.62
CA ASP A 55 -11.07 -10.19 2.72
C ASP A 55 -10.71 -10.94 1.43
N LYS A 56 -11.18 -10.44 0.28
CA LYS A 56 -10.86 -11.00 -1.04
C LYS A 56 -9.36 -11.05 -1.28
N TRP A 57 -8.64 -10.02 -0.85
CA TRP A 57 -7.18 -9.96 -0.98
C TRP A 57 -6.52 -10.96 -0.03
N ILE A 58 -6.94 -11.00 1.24
CA ILE A 58 -6.41 -11.94 2.24
C ILE A 58 -6.59 -13.39 1.76
N ARG A 59 -7.81 -13.75 1.35
CA ARG A 59 -8.16 -15.08 0.81
C ARG A 59 -7.21 -15.47 -0.32
N ARG A 60 -7.08 -14.62 -1.34
CA ARG A 60 -6.23 -14.88 -2.50
C ARG A 60 -4.76 -15.08 -2.12
N LYS A 61 -4.24 -14.35 -1.13
CA LYS A 61 -2.84 -14.52 -0.68
C LYS A 61 -2.65 -15.84 0.06
N LEU A 62 -3.59 -16.24 0.91
CA LEU A 62 -3.59 -17.55 1.58
C LEU A 62 -3.69 -18.72 0.58
N GLU A 63 -4.56 -18.60 -0.43
CA GLU A 63 -4.71 -19.61 -1.50
C GLU A 63 -3.43 -19.77 -2.34
N ASN A 64 -2.64 -18.70 -2.48
CA ASN A 64 -1.33 -18.73 -3.12
C ASN A 64 -0.22 -19.30 -2.22
N GLY A 65 -0.56 -19.82 -1.03
CA GLY A 65 0.39 -20.38 -0.07
C GLY A 65 1.20 -19.33 0.70
N GLU A 66 0.76 -18.07 0.71
CA GLU A 66 1.36 -17.03 1.55
C GLU A 66 0.82 -17.11 2.99
N HIS A 67 1.62 -16.67 3.94
CA HIS A 67 1.26 -16.46 5.33
C HIS A 67 1.66 -15.07 5.79
N PHE A 68 1.15 -14.65 6.94
CA PHE A 68 1.32 -13.30 7.46
C PHE A 68 2.20 -13.29 8.72
N ARG A 69 3.02 -12.23 8.87
CA ARG A 69 3.80 -11.94 10.07
C ARG A 69 3.66 -10.48 10.46
N LEU A 70 3.56 -10.21 11.77
CA LEU A 70 3.57 -8.86 12.33
C LEU A 70 4.99 -8.48 12.72
N GLY A 71 5.58 -7.55 11.99
CA GLY A 71 6.83 -6.89 12.36
C GLY A 71 6.55 -5.78 13.37
N ILE A 72 7.25 -5.78 14.50
CA ILE A 72 7.16 -4.76 15.55
C ILE A 72 8.55 -4.13 15.73
N PHE A 73 8.61 -2.79 15.70
CA PHE A 73 9.89 -2.07 15.69
C PHE A 73 9.78 -0.61 16.17
N TYR A 74 10.92 0.05 16.33
CA TYR A 74 10.97 1.50 16.51
C TYR A 74 10.89 2.20 15.15
N ARG A 75 9.99 3.18 15.02
CA ARG A 75 9.84 3.98 13.80
C ARG A 75 11.16 4.68 13.47
N SER A 76 11.49 4.73 12.19
CA SER A 76 12.58 5.54 11.71
C SER A 76 12.20 7.03 11.75
N PRO A 77 13.16 7.96 11.81
CA PRO A 77 12.90 9.40 11.71
C PRO A 77 12.20 9.80 10.41
N GLU A 78 12.36 9.01 9.34
CA GLU A 78 11.75 9.21 8.02
C GLU A 78 10.33 8.63 7.91
N CYS A 79 9.79 8.07 8.99
CA CYS A 79 8.40 7.63 9.07
C CYS A 79 7.47 8.83 9.07
N VAL A 80 6.60 8.94 8.07
CA VAL A 80 5.64 10.06 7.94
C VAL A 80 4.21 9.57 8.11
N LEU A 81 3.36 10.42 8.69
CA LEU A 81 1.92 10.18 8.67
C LEU A 81 1.44 10.20 7.21
N ALA A 82 0.62 9.24 6.82
CA ALA A 82 0.14 9.11 5.44
C ALA A 82 -1.02 10.09 5.16
N THR A 83 -0.79 11.39 5.39
CA THR A 83 -1.64 12.44 4.83
C THR A 83 -1.21 12.75 3.41
N TRP A 84 -2.03 13.46 2.64
CA TRP A 84 -1.61 13.92 1.31
C TRP A 84 -0.27 14.68 1.35
N ASP A 85 -0.08 15.58 2.29
CA ASP A 85 1.16 16.34 2.42
C ASP A 85 2.35 15.44 2.77
N GLY A 86 2.13 14.41 3.60
CA GLY A 86 3.12 13.38 3.90
C GLY A 86 3.52 12.56 2.67
N ILE A 87 2.53 12.13 1.87
CA ILE A 87 2.76 11.42 0.61
C ILE A 87 3.58 12.27 -0.36
N LEU A 88 3.19 13.53 -0.56
CA LEU A 88 3.87 14.44 -1.48
C LEU A 88 5.31 14.72 -1.03
N SER A 89 5.53 14.92 0.28
CA SER A 89 6.87 15.09 0.84
C SER A 89 7.77 13.87 0.60
N LEU A 90 7.22 12.65 0.68
CA LEU A 90 7.96 11.45 0.32
C LEU A 90 8.26 11.37 -1.18
N ILE A 91 7.32 11.81 -2.02
CA ILE A 91 7.53 11.82 -3.46
C ILE A 91 8.69 12.75 -3.83
N ASP A 92 8.73 13.94 -3.26
CA ASP A 92 9.80 14.91 -3.45
C ASP A 92 11.16 14.39 -2.98
N ALA A 93 11.19 13.66 -1.87
CA ALA A 93 12.43 13.18 -1.28
C ALA A 93 13.02 11.95 -2.00
N TYR A 94 12.18 11.05 -2.55
CA TYR A 94 12.63 9.72 -2.99
C TYR A 94 12.43 9.43 -4.49
N TYR A 95 11.71 10.27 -5.22
CA TYR A 95 11.54 10.11 -6.67
C TYR A 95 12.22 11.24 -7.46
N PRO A 96 12.58 11.00 -8.73
CA PRO A 96 13.08 12.05 -9.61
C PRO A 96 12.15 13.26 -9.66
N LYS A 97 12.74 14.45 -9.74
CA LYS A 97 11.99 15.72 -9.81
C LYS A 97 10.93 15.73 -10.93
N SER A 98 11.19 15.06 -12.04
CA SER A 98 10.24 14.91 -13.14
C SER A 98 8.98 14.13 -12.74
N ILE A 99 9.08 13.11 -11.88
CA ILE A 99 7.93 12.38 -11.33
C ILE A 99 7.17 13.26 -10.34
N SER A 100 7.89 13.88 -9.40
CA SER A 100 7.32 14.80 -8.41
C SER A 100 6.49 15.89 -9.11
N MET A 101 7.06 16.56 -10.11
CA MET A 101 6.36 17.61 -10.87
C MET A 101 5.08 17.12 -11.56
N LYS A 102 5.06 15.89 -12.10
CA LYS A 102 3.85 15.31 -12.72
C LYS A 102 2.76 15.08 -11.68
N VAL A 103 3.10 14.56 -10.50
CA VAL A 103 2.13 14.35 -9.42
C VAL A 103 1.60 15.69 -8.89
N HIS A 104 2.49 16.64 -8.58
CA HIS A 104 2.11 17.94 -8.04
C HIS A 104 1.23 18.77 -8.99
N ARG A 105 1.39 18.62 -10.30
CA ARG A 105 0.49 19.25 -11.30
C ARG A 105 -0.98 18.95 -11.03
N HIS A 106 -1.28 17.79 -10.45
CA HIS A 106 -2.62 17.29 -10.21
C HIS A 106 -3.00 17.24 -8.73
N GLU A 107 -2.24 17.88 -7.85
CA GLU A 107 -2.39 17.78 -6.39
C GLU A 107 -3.83 18.06 -5.92
N ASN A 108 -4.41 19.20 -6.33
CA ASN A 108 -5.77 19.56 -5.93
C ASN A 108 -6.80 18.53 -6.43
N ALA A 109 -6.67 18.11 -7.69
CA ALA A 109 -7.58 17.12 -8.26
C ALA A 109 -7.46 15.75 -7.57
N LEU A 110 -6.24 15.33 -7.21
CA LEU A 110 -6.00 14.10 -6.45
C LEU A 110 -6.60 14.16 -5.03
N LYS A 111 -6.61 15.35 -4.41
CA LYS A 111 -7.17 15.61 -3.07
C LYS A 111 -8.71 15.68 -3.07
N GLU A 112 -9.30 16.28 -4.11
CA GLU A 112 -10.71 16.66 -4.13
C GLU A 112 -11.61 15.72 -4.93
N MET A 113 -11.09 15.07 -5.98
CA MET A 113 -11.90 14.18 -6.82
C MET A 113 -12.02 12.79 -6.22
N ASP A 114 -13.23 12.22 -6.30
CA ASP A 114 -13.47 10.84 -5.88
C ASP A 114 -12.62 9.85 -6.70
N PHE A 115 -12.04 8.86 -6.00
CA PHE A 115 -11.20 7.84 -6.62
C PHE A 115 -11.88 7.14 -7.79
N ASN A 116 -13.17 6.80 -7.66
CA ASN A 116 -13.88 6.04 -8.66
C ASN A 116 -14.13 6.87 -9.92
N VAL A 117 -14.22 8.20 -9.80
CA VAL A 117 -14.32 9.11 -10.95
C VAL A 117 -13.01 9.10 -11.74
N ILE A 118 -11.87 9.23 -11.06
CA ILE A 118 -10.55 9.17 -11.71
C ILE A 118 -10.34 7.80 -12.36
N GLU A 119 -10.68 6.70 -11.67
CA GLU A 119 -10.56 5.36 -12.23
C GLU A 119 -11.51 5.12 -13.42
N ALA A 120 -12.73 5.65 -13.39
CA ALA A 120 -13.65 5.56 -14.51
C ALA A 120 -13.08 6.23 -15.78
N HIS A 121 -12.44 7.40 -15.64
CA HIS A 121 -11.74 8.04 -16.76
C HIS A 121 -10.55 7.21 -17.24
N ALA A 122 -9.76 6.65 -16.30
CA ALA A 122 -8.62 5.81 -16.63
C ALA A 122 -9.03 4.55 -17.40
N ARG A 123 -10.16 3.93 -17.03
CA ARG A 123 -10.78 2.78 -17.72
C ARG A 123 -11.13 3.11 -19.17
N LEU A 124 -11.67 4.29 -19.43
CA LEU A 124 -11.99 4.77 -20.77
C LEU A 124 -10.74 5.21 -21.58
N SER A 125 -9.62 5.37 -20.89
CA SER A 125 -8.34 5.81 -21.45
C SER A 125 -7.33 4.65 -21.44
N TYR A 126 -6.18 4.82 -20.78
CA TYR A 126 -5.04 3.94 -20.91
C TYR A 126 -5.24 2.54 -20.29
N LEU A 127 -6.17 2.37 -19.33
CA LEU A 127 -6.42 1.07 -18.72
C LEU A 127 -7.24 0.12 -19.62
N ARG A 128 -7.89 0.65 -20.67
CA ARG A 128 -8.66 -0.11 -21.67
C ARG A 128 -9.69 -1.06 -21.02
N GLY A 129 -10.52 -0.50 -20.15
CA GLY A 129 -11.61 -1.19 -19.47
C GLY A 129 -11.24 -1.89 -18.15
N ALA A 130 -9.96 -2.05 -17.82
CA ALA A 130 -9.52 -2.66 -16.55
C ALA A 130 -9.46 -1.63 -15.39
N SER A 131 -9.61 -2.07 -14.15
CA SER A 131 -9.35 -1.25 -12.96
C SER A 131 -7.86 -1.17 -12.62
N TYR A 132 -7.46 -0.23 -11.76
CA TYR A 132 -6.09 -0.21 -11.23
C TYR A 132 -5.79 -1.49 -10.44
N PHE A 133 -6.79 -2.01 -9.72
CA PHE A 133 -6.66 -3.27 -8.98
C PHE A 133 -6.34 -4.45 -9.91
N ASP A 134 -7.08 -4.58 -11.02
CA ASP A 134 -6.87 -5.68 -11.97
C ASP A 134 -5.46 -5.66 -12.53
N ILE A 135 -4.95 -4.48 -12.89
CA ILE A 135 -3.58 -4.30 -13.39
C ILE A 135 -2.55 -4.61 -12.31
N ASN A 136 -2.77 -4.12 -11.08
CA ASN A 136 -1.87 -4.36 -9.97
C ASN A 136 -1.76 -5.85 -9.61
N GLU A 137 -2.84 -6.61 -9.73
CA GLU A 137 -2.84 -8.05 -9.44
C GLU A 137 -2.15 -8.91 -10.52
N LEU A 138 -1.77 -8.33 -11.66
CA LEU A 138 -0.88 -8.96 -12.63
C LEU A 138 0.60 -8.80 -12.26
N ALA A 139 0.92 -8.01 -11.23
CA ALA A 139 2.29 -7.77 -10.83
C ALA A 139 2.91 -8.99 -10.11
N VAL A 140 4.14 -9.30 -10.46
CA VAL A 140 4.99 -10.28 -9.79
C VAL A 140 6.09 -9.51 -9.06
N ASP A 141 6.24 -9.76 -7.75
CA ASP A 141 7.19 -9.05 -6.87
C ASP A 141 7.07 -7.51 -6.96
N GLY A 142 5.83 -7.02 -7.09
CA GLY A 142 5.48 -5.60 -7.14
C GLY A 142 5.70 -4.93 -8.49
N ASN A 143 6.07 -5.66 -9.54
CA ASN A 143 6.26 -5.12 -10.89
C ASN A 143 5.50 -5.92 -11.95
N SER A 144 5.16 -5.30 -13.08
CA SER A 144 4.46 -5.97 -14.18
C SER A 144 5.01 -5.53 -15.53
N SER A 145 5.01 -6.46 -16.48
CA SER A 145 5.28 -6.16 -17.90
C SER A 145 4.04 -5.66 -18.64
N ASP A 146 2.87 -5.63 -17.99
CA ASP A 146 1.67 -5.05 -18.60
C ASP A 146 1.91 -3.56 -18.88
N PRO A 147 1.73 -3.08 -20.13
CA PRO A 147 1.99 -1.69 -20.49
C PRO A 147 1.04 -0.68 -19.81
N ARG A 148 0.04 -1.16 -19.06
CA ARG A 148 -0.88 -0.35 -18.24
C ARG A 148 -0.42 -0.24 -16.79
N PHE A 149 0.58 -1.00 -16.36
CA PHE A 149 1.15 -0.87 -15.02
C PHE A 149 2.03 0.38 -14.95
N MET A 150 1.80 1.26 -13.96
CA MET A 150 2.64 2.45 -13.78
C MET A 150 3.90 2.11 -12.99
N SER A 151 4.91 1.59 -13.67
CA SER A 151 6.26 1.55 -13.13
C SER A 151 6.86 2.98 -13.04
N GLU A 152 8.00 3.10 -12.37
CA GLU A 152 8.72 4.39 -12.33
C GLU A 152 9.16 4.81 -13.74
N GLU A 153 9.66 3.86 -14.52
CA GLU A 153 10.14 4.04 -15.90
C GLU A 153 9.01 4.49 -16.82
N ARG A 154 7.85 3.80 -16.78
CA ARG A 154 6.71 4.19 -17.61
C ARG A 154 6.20 5.58 -17.22
N PHE A 155 6.13 5.88 -15.93
CA PHE A 155 5.63 7.18 -15.47
C PHE A 155 6.60 8.34 -15.80
N LEU A 156 7.90 8.06 -15.94
CA LEU A 156 8.87 9.03 -16.46
C LEU A 156 8.61 9.36 -17.93
N GLU A 157 8.21 8.38 -18.73
CA GLU A 157 8.03 8.52 -20.18
C GLU A 157 6.65 9.07 -20.59
N CYS A 158 5.59 8.79 -19.82
CA CYS A 158 4.24 9.22 -20.18
C CYS A 158 3.99 10.72 -19.92
N GLU A 159 2.85 11.24 -20.38
CA GLU A 159 2.50 12.66 -20.20
C GLU A 159 2.30 13.05 -18.72
N GLY A 160 1.89 12.08 -17.90
CA GLY A 160 1.56 12.30 -16.50
C GLY A 160 0.21 12.98 -16.37
N THR A 161 -0.83 12.41 -16.99
CA THR A 161 -2.22 12.86 -16.77
C THR A 161 -2.64 12.61 -15.31
N LEU A 162 -3.82 13.10 -14.91
CA LEU A 162 -4.36 12.84 -13.57
C LEU A 162 -4.54 11.33 -13.33
N GLU A 163 -5.06 10.61 -14.32
CA GLU A 163 -5.27 9.16 -14.30
C GLU A 163 -3.94 8.41 -14.19
N GLU A 164 -2.94 8.80 -14.99
CA GLU A 164 -1.62 8.18 -14.91
C GLU A 164 -0.93 8.45 -13.58
N SER A 165 -1.07 9.67 -13.04
CA SER A 165 -0.53 10.04 -11.74
C SER A 165 -1.21 9.23 -10.62
N ARG A 166 -2.54 9.07 -10.67
CA ARG A 166 -3.25 8.20 -9.73
C ARG A 166 -2.83 6.74 -9.87
N GLY A 167 -2.66 6.26 -11.10
CA GLY A 167 -2.13 4.93 -11.39
C GLY A 167 -0.74 4.71 -10.82
N PHE A 168 0.15 5.70 -10.90
CA PHE A 168 1.49 5.65 -10.31
C PHE A 168 1.41 5.55 -8.78
N LEU A 169 0.61 6.41 -8.15
CA LEU A 169 0.40 6.36 -6.70
C LEU A 169 -0.18 5.01 -6.25
N TYR A 170 -1.11 4.44 -7.01
CA TYR A 170 -1.65 3.11 -6.74
C TYR A 170 -0.57 2.02 -6.88
N HIS A 171 0.07 1.93 -8.04
CA HIS A 171 1.01 0.85 -8.38
C HIS A 171 2.34 0.93 -7.63
N ARG A 172 2.79 2.12 -7.19
CA ARG A 172 4.11 2.29 -6.56
C ARG A 172 4.04 2.57 -5.08
N LEU A 173 3.02 3.30 -4.62
CA LEU A 173 2.86 3.62 -3.21
C LEU A 173 1.70 2.85 -2.56
N GLY A 174 0.83 2.19 -3.33
CA GLY A 174 -0.29 1.43 -2.77
C GLY A 174 -1.48 2.29 -2.34
N LEU A 175 -1.61 3.51 -2.89
CA LEU A 175 -2.73 4.41 -2.59
C LEU A 175 -4.03 3.93 -3.26
N SER A 176 -4.70 2.97 -2.63
CA SER A 176 -5.95 2.38 -3.10
C SER A 176 -7.15 3.33 -2.94
N LYS A 177 -8.35 2.86 -3.27
CA LYS A 177 -9.62 3.59 -3.03
C LYS A 177 -9.85 3.92 -1.55
N LEU A 178 -9.21 3.21 -0.63
CA LEU A 178 -9.36 3.42 0.82
C LEU A 178 -8.55 4.62 1.32
N PHE A 179 -7.54 5.05 0.56
CA PHE A 179 -6.72 6.20 0.90
C PHE A 179 -7.44 7.51 0.54
N ASP A 180 -7.67 8.34 1.57
CA ASP A 180 -8.22 9.70 1.42
C ASP A 180 -7.24 10.81 1.84
N GLY A 181 -6.05 10.42 2.33
CA GLY A 181 -5.03 11.35 2.80
C GLY A 181 -5.35 12.04 4.12
N SER A 182 -6.25 11.48 4.93
CA SER A 182 -6.49 11.92 6.31
C SER A 182 -5.42 11.45 7.30
N GLY A 183 -4.59 10.46 6.92
CA GLY A 183 -3.63 9.81 7.82
C GLY A 183 -4.21 8.66 8.64
N PHE A 184 -5.41 8.19 8.31
CA PHE A 184 -6.10 7.08 8.98
C PHE A 184 -6.55 6.02 7.99
N THR A 185 -6.44 4.76 8.38
CA THR A 185 -7.00 3.64 7.63
C THR A 185 -8.52 3.72 7.63
N LYS A 186 -9.14 3.21 6.56
CA LYS A 186 -10.58 2.98 6.45
C LYS A 186 -10.88 1.50 6.33
N ASP A 187 -11.91 1.05 7.02
CA ASP A 187 -12.50 -0.26 6.74
C ASP A 187 -13.37 -0.20 5.46
N SER A 188 -13.94 -1.34 5.08
CA SER A 188 -14.82 -1.45 3.90
C SER A 188 -16.11 -0.64 4.01
N SER A 189 -16.52 -0.22 5.22
CA SER A 189 -17.66 0.67 5.46
C SER A 189 -17.29 2.16 5.38
N GLY A 190 -16.00 2.47 5.20
CA GLY A 190 -15.47 3.83 5.17
C GLY A 190 -15.21 4.43 6.55
N ARG A 191 -15.32 3.64 7.62
CA ARG A 191 -15.08 4.10 8.99
C ARG A 191 -13.58 4.22 9.24
N LEU A 192 -13.17 5.36 9.80
CA LEU A 192 -11.79 5.57 10.25
C LEU A 192 -11.44 4.59 11.37
N CYS A 193 -10.27 3.95 11.25
CA CYS A 193 -9.79 2.96 12.19
C CYS A 193 -8.55 3.46 12.94
N VAL A 194 -7.35 3.30 12.37
CA VAL A 194 -6.08 3.61 13.05
C VAL A 194 -5.21 4.52 12.21
N ARG A 195 -4.24 5.20 12.83
CA ARG A 195 -3.30 6.01 12.07
C ARG A 195 -2.41 5.13 11.19
N GLU A 196 -2.28 5.54 9.93
CA GLU A 196 -1.40 4.90 8.96
C GLU A 196 -0.24 5.82 8.57
N TYR A 197 0.90 5.19 8.33
CA TYR A 197 2.16 5.85 8.08
C TYR A 197 2.85 5.16 6.91
N LEU A 198 3.74 5.91 6.24
CA LEU A 198 4.71 5.34 5.32
C LEU A 198 6.11 5.51 5.89
N GLN A 199 6.91 4.46 5.75
CA GLN A 199 8.33 4.47 6.09
C GLN A 199 9.13 3.91 4.91
N PRO A 200 10.40 4.32 4.70
CA PRO A 200 11.29 3.64 3.77
C PRO A 200 11.27 2.12 3.96
N ASN A 201 11.18 1.40 2.83
CA ASN A 201 11.27 -0.04 2.82
C ASN A 201 12.74 -0.42 3.04
N MET A 202 13.05 -0.94 4.22
CA MET A 202 14.41 -1.23 4.65
C MET A 202 14.55 -2.72 4.98
N PRO A 203 15.78 -3.28 4.89
CA PRO A 203 16.05 -4.62 5.42
C PRO A 203 15.71 -4.66 6.90
N ILE A 204 14.97 -5.68 7.35
CA ILE A 204 14.49 -5.76 8.74
C ILE A 204 15.63 -5.84 9.76
N ARG A 205 16.78 -6.39 9.34
CA ARG A 205 18.00 -6.50 10.15
C ARG A 205 18.61 -5.15 10.51
N ASP A 206 18.31 -4.12 9.72
CA ASP A 206 18.85 -2.76 9.90
C ASP A 206 17.89 -1.90 10.75
N ILE A 207 16.75 -2.46 11.19
CA ILE A 207 15.72 -1.74 11.96
C ILE A 207 15.89 -2.02 13.46
N PRO A 208 16.16 -0.99 14.27
CA PRO A 208 16.33 -1.17 15.71
C PRO A 208 15.10 -1.80 16.38
N GLY A 209 15.35 -2.82 17.21
CA GLY A 209 14.31 -3.47 18.00
C GLY A 209 13.34 -4.34 17.19
N PHE A 210 13.63 -4.60 15.91
CA PHE A 210 12.72 -5.36 15.05
C PHE A 210 12.48 -6.79 15.54
N ARG A 211 11.21 -7.20 15.61
CA ARG A 211 10.77 -8.56 15.91
C ARG A 211 9.62 -8.96 15.01
N TYR A 212 9.60 -10.22 14.56
CA TYR A 212 8.42 -10.81 13.92
C TYR A 212 7.64 -11.68 14.89
N LEU A 213 6.33 -11.60 14.77
CA LEU A 213 5.37 -12.54 15.33
C LEU A 213 4.61 -13.19 14.17
N ASP A 214 4.45 -14.51 14.19
CA ASP A 214 3.57 -15.16 13.22
C ASP A 214 2.12 -14.74 13.47
N LEU A 215 1.39 -14.45 12.39
CA LEU A 215 -0.03 -14.09 12.42
C LEU A 215 -0.84 -15.20 11.76
N PRO A 216 -1.19 -16.27 12.49
CA PRO A 216 -2.10 -17.28 11.97
C PRO A 216 -3.46 -16.65 11.67
N ILE A 217 -3.99 -16.89 10.47
CA ILE A 217 -5.30 -16.40 10.05
C ILE A 217 -6.25 -17.59 10.03
N ASP A 218 -7.34 -17.49 10.79
CA ASP A 218 -8.43 -18.44 10.69
C ASP A 218 -9.27 -18.12 9.44
N THR A 219 -9.35 -19.08 8.52
CA THR A 219 -10.05 -18.89 7.24
C THR A 219 -11.56 -19.09 7.36
N THR A 220 -12.06 -19.65 8.46
CA THR A 220 -13.51 -19.81 8.67
C THR A 220 -14.25 -18.48 8.81
N ASP A 221 -13.52 -17.43 9.17
CA ASP A 221 -14.08 -16.10 9.48
C ASP A 221 -14.05 -15.13 8.29
N LEU A 222 -13.55 -15.57 7.12
CA LEU A 222 -13.53 -14.77 5.89
C LEU A 222 -14.92 -14.64 5.28
N MET A 223 -15.35 -13.42 4.95
CA MET A 223 -16.65 -13.19 4.30
C MET A 223 -16.67 -13.76 2.87
N PRO A 224 -17.82 -14.28 2.39
CA PRO A 224 -17.95 -14.76 1.01
C PRO A 224 -17.61 -13.68 -0.01
N ASP A 225 -17.14 -14.08 -1.20
CA ASP A 225 -16.94 -13.13 -2.29
C ASP A 225 -18.30 -12.50 -2.67
N SER A 226 -18.38 -11.18 -2.62
CA SER A 226 -19.50 -10.37 -3.13
C SER A 226 -19.32 -10.05 -4.61
#